data_AF-A0A3D0PED8-F1
#
_entry.id   AF-A0A3D0PED8-F1
#
_cell.length_a   1.000
_cell.length_b   1.000
_cell.length_c   1.000
_cell.angle_alpha   90.00
_cell.angle_beta   90.00
_cell.angle_gamma   90.00
#
_symmetry.space_group_name_H-M   'P 1'
#
loop_
_entity.id
_entity.type
_entity.pdbx_description
1 polymer ?
#
loop_
_entity_poly.entity_id
_entity_poly.type
_entity_poly.pdbx_seq_one_letter_code
_entity_poly.pdbx_strand_id
1 'polypeptide(L)'
;ILELSSWHLESLDEHKLSPQIALITNILPDHLNRYSKFEEYAKTKFLISAYQTKHDALFLNKNDSVSRSYRKNKKIGKIIEFTEKSIK
;
A
#
# COMPACT_ATOMS: atom_id res chain seq x y z
N ILE A 1 15.30 -2.20 -5.96
CA ILE A 1 13.90 -2.66 -5.77
C ILE A 1 13.85 -3.30 -4.39
N LEU A 2 12.88 -2.92 -3.55
CA LEU A 2 12.78 -3.37 -2.15
C LEU A 2 11.42 -4.03 -1.91
N GLU A 3 11.41 -5.07 -1.09
CA GLU A 3 10.19 -5.66 -0.52
C GLU A 3 10.06 -5.20 0.93
N LEU A 4 8.89 -4.66 1.30
CA LEU A 4 8.69 -4.00 2.60
C LEU A 4 7.62 -4.73 3.42
N SER A 5 8.02 -5.18 4.61
CA SER A 5 7.10 -5.72 5.61
C SER A 5 6.30 -4.59 6.28
N SER A 6 5.28 -4.93 7.08
CA SER A 6 4.54 -3.90 7.82
C SER A 6 5.42 -3.14 8.84
N TRP A 7 6.41 -3.80 9.42
CA TRP A 7 7.41 -3.17 10.29
C TRP A 7 8.23 -2.10 9.56
N HIS A 8 8.70 -2.39 8.34
CA HIS A 8 9.44 -1.41 7.56
C HIS A 8 8.58 -0.19 7.21
N LEU A 9 7.28 -0.39 6.96
CA LEU A 9 6.36 0.70 6.64
C LEU A 9 6.09 1.61 7.85
N GLU A 10 6.05 1.05 9.07
CA GLU A 10 5.98 1.84 10.29
C GLU A 10 7.25 2.68 10.48
N SER A 11 8.44 2.10 10.26
CA SER A 11 9.69 2.88 10.30
C SER A 11 9.74 3.98 9.22
N LEU A 12 9.23 3.73 8.02
CA LEU A 12 9.11 4.77 7.00
C LEU A 12 8.18 5.90 7.44
N ASP A 13 7.11 5.59 8.16
CA ASP A 13 6.18 6.57 8.71
C ASP A 13 6.84 7.45 9.78
N GLU A 14 7.61 6.84 10.70
CA GLU A 14 8.41 7.57 11.70
C GLU A 14 9.38 8.56 11.06
N HIS A 15 9.97 8.20 9.92
CA HIS A 15 10.90 9.05 9.16
C HIS A 15 10.21 9.94 8.11
N LYS A 16 8.88 9.86 7.96
CA LYS A 16 8.09 10.59 6.95
C LYS A 16 8.58 10.37 5.52
N LEU A 17 8.92 9.13 5.20
CA LEU A 17 9.43 8.72 3.91
C LEU A 17 8.40 7.88 3.16
N SER A 18 8.38 8.02 1.84
CA SER A 18 7.66 7.11 0.94
C SER A 18 8.45 6.92 -0.34
N PRO A 19 8.45 5.72 -0.94
CA PRO A 19 9.02 5.53 -2.27
C PRO A 19 8.31 6.40 -3.31
N GLN A 20 9.08 6.88 -4.30
CA GLN A 20 8.51 7.60 -5.46
C GLN A 20 7.58 6.72 -6.30
N ILE A 21 7.85 5.41 -6.31
CA ILE A 21 7.01 4.40 -6.96
C ILE A 21 6.75 3.30 -5.93
N ALA A 22 5.47 3.07 -5.63
CA ALA A 22 5.02 2.04 -4.71
C ALA A 22 4.02 1.11 -5.38
N LEU A 23 3.99 -0.16 -4.97
CA LEU A 23 3.09 -1.19 -5.47
C LEU A 23 2.49 -1.96 -4.29
N ILE A 24 1.17 -2.08 -4.25
CA ILE A 24 0.45 -2.98 -3.36
C ILE A 24 -0.17 -4.08 -4.22
N THR A 25 0.30 -5.31 -4.02
CA THR A 25 -0.15 -6.48 -4.80
C THR A 25 -1.51 -6.99 -4.35
N ASN A 26 -1.69 -7.17 -3.04
CA ASN A 26 -2.95 -7.51 -2.37
C ASN A 26 -2.79 -7.26 -0.87
N ILE A 27 -3.91 -7.20 -0.14
CA ILE A 27 -3.91 -7.15 1.32
C ILE A 27 -4.89 -8.21 1.81
N LEU A 28 -4.35 -9.33 2.28
CA LEU A 28 -5.10 -10.46 2.82
C LEU A 28 -4.93 -10.54 4.34
N PRO A 29 -5.88 -11.13 5.08
CA PRO A 29 -5.73 -11.35 6.51
C PRO A 29 -4.47 -12.15 6.81
N ASP A 30 -3.55 -11.53 7.54
CA ASP A 30 -2.25 -12.09 7.94
C ASP A 30 -1.83 -11.43 9.27
N HIS A 31 -0.90 -12.04 10.00
CA HIS A 31 -0.33 -11.48 11.25
C HIS A 31 -1.37 -11.10 12.34
N LEU A 32 -2.43 -11.89 12.50
CA LEU A 32 -3.50 -11.67 13.50
C LEU A 32 -3.05 -11.81 14.96
N ASN A 33 -1.83 -12.30 15.19
CA ASN A 33 -1.18 -12.31 16.50
C ASN A 33 -0.56 -10.95 16.88
N ARG A 34 -0.38 -10.05 15.90
CA ARG A 34 0.22 -8.73 16.09
C ARG A 34 -0.80 -7.61 16.02
N TYR A 35 -1.66 -7.64 15.00
CA TYR A 35 -2.72 -6.64 14.83
C TYR A 35 -4.00 -7.17 15.46
N SER A 36 -4.65 -6.36 16.28
CA SER A 36 -5.91 -6.74 16.93
C SER A 36 -7.04 -6.83 15.90
N LYS A 37 -6.89 -6.11 14.77
CA LYS A 37 -7.88 -6.01 13.70
C LYS A 37 -7.20 -5.99 12.33
N PHE A 38 -7.82 -6.63 11.34
CA PHE A 38 -7.32 -6.64 9.96
C PHE A 38 -7.23 -5.23 9.37
N GLU A 39 -8.11 -4.33 9.76
CA GLU A 39 -8.12 -2.94 9.33
C GLU A 39 -6.85 -2.19 9.77
N GLU A 40 -6.28 -2.53 10.92
CA GLU A 40 -5.02 -1.93 11.40
C GLU A 40 -3.86 -2.38 10.52
N TYR A 41 -3.78 -3.68 10.24
CA TYR A 41 -2.80 -4.24 9.32
C TYR A 41 -2.91 -3.61 7.92
N ALA A 42 -4.12 -3.51 7.38
CA ALA A 42 -4.38 -2.90 6.09
C ALA A 42 -3.94 -1.43 6.07
N LYS A 43 -4.25 -0.65 7.11
CA LYS A 43 -3.78 0.74 7.26
C LYS A 43 -2.26 0.82 7.25
N THR A 44 -1.56 -0.07 7.97
CA THR A 44 -0.10 -0.10 7.99
C THR A 44 0.48 -0.34 6.59
N LYS A 45 -0.11 -1.26 5.79
CA LYS A 45 0.33 -1.48 4.40
C LYS A 45 0.20 -0.22 3.53
N PHE A 46 -0.78 0.64 3.82
CA PHE A 46 -0.98 1.89 3.09
C PHE A 46 0.02 3.00 3.41
N LEU A 47 0.77 2.88 4.51
CA LEU A 47 1.82 3.84 4.87
C LEU A 47 2.91 3.96 3.80
N ILE A 48 3.08 2.94 2.94
CA ILE A 48 4.00 2.99 1.78
C ILE A 48 3.77 4.21 0.86
N SER A 49 2.58 4.82 0.91
CA SER A 49 2.21 5.96 0.08
C SER A 49 1.85 7.23 0.88
N ALA A 50 2.01 7.21 2.21
CA ALA A 50 1.51 8.28 3.08
C ALA A 50 2.18 9.65 2.84
N TYR A 51 3.44 9.64 2.39
CA TYR A 51 4.27 10.83 2.15
C TYR A 51 4.59 11.03 0.67
N GLN A 52 3.90 10.33 -0.22
CA GLN A 52 4.00 10.60 -1.65
C GLN A 52 3.46 11.99 -1.99
N THR A 53 4.00 12.55 -3.06
CA THR A 53 3.68 13.86 -3.61
C THR A 53 2.95 13.72 -4.96
N LYS A 54 2.61 14.86 -5.56
CA LYS A 54 1.97 14.91 -6.89
C LYS A 54 2.82 14.33 -8.03
N HIS A 55 4.11 14.09 -7.81
CA HIS A 55 5.04 13.56 -8.80
C HIS A 55 5.27 12.04 -8.68
N ASP A 56 4.69 11.41 -7.65
CA ASP A 56 4.89 10.01 -7.32
C ASP A 56 3.73 9.13 -7.80
N ALA A 57 3.97 7.82 -7.84
CA ALA A 57 3.02 6.83 -8.32
C ALA A 57 2.76 5.71 -7.31
N LEU A 58 1.48 5.34 -7.17
CA LEU A 58 1.03 4.16 -6.44
C LEU A 58 0.30 3.22 -7.38
N PHE A 59 0.74 1.97 -7.42
CA PHE A 59 0.10 0.89 -8.15
C PHE A 59 -0.76 0.05 -7.21
N LEU A 60 -2.03 -0.14 -7.56
CA LEU A 60 -2.99 -0.94 -6.80
C LEU A 60 -3.56 -2.05 -7.66
N ASN A 61 -3.76 -3.23 -7.07
CA ASN A 61 -4.45 -4.32 -7.74
C ASN A 61 -5.94 -4.03 -7.83
N LYS A 62 -6.48 -3.95 -9.05
CA LYS A 62 -7.89 -3.69 -9.31
C LYS A 62 -8.82 -4.76 -8.72
N ASN A 63 -8.32 -5.99 -8.55
CA ASN A 63 -9.11 -7.10 -8.01
C ASN A 63 -9.12 -7.12 -6.48
N ASP A 64 -8.24 -6.37 -5.81
CA ASP A 64 -8.15 -6.31 -4.36
C ASP A 64 -9.03 -5.15 -3.83
N SER A 65 -10.18 -5.47 -3.27
CA SER A 65 -11.14 -4.48 -2.76
C SER A 65 -10.59 -3.67 -1.58
N VAL A 66 -9.78 -4.32 -0.74
CA VAL A 66 -9.16 -3.69 0.44
C VAL A 66 -8.24 -2.57 -0.02
N SER A 67 -7.29 -2.84 -0.91
CA SER A 67 -6.35 -1.81 -1.35
C SER A 67 -7.04 -0.67 -2.12
N ARG A 68 -8.05 -0.98 -2.94
CA ARG A 68 -8.84 0.06 -3.63
C ARG A 68 -9.61 0.97 -2.69
N SER A 69 -10.02 0.49 -1.52
CA SER A 69 -10.77 1.33 -0.57
C SER A 69 -9.99 2.57 -0.09
N TYR A 70 -8.65 2.50 -0.13
CA TYR A 70 -7.75 3.59 0.27
C TYR A 70 -7.37 4.54 -0.87
N ARG A 71 -7.93 4.36 -2.07
CA ARG A 71 -7.65 5.19 -3.26
C ARG A 71 -7.96 6.68 -3.06
N LYS A 72 -8.85 7.04 -2.13
CA LYS A 72 -9.31 8.44 -1.94
C LYS A 72 -8.29 9.36 -1.25
N ASN A 73 -7.03 8.96 -1.10
CA ASN A 73 -6.01 9.77 -0.45
C ASN A 73 -5.54 10.92 -1.36
N LYS A 74 -5.91 12.17 -1.00
CA LYS A 74 -5.75 13.39 -1.83
C LYS A 74 -4.30 13.84 -2.07
N LYS A 75 -3.30 13.21 -1.43
CA LYS A 75 -1.89 13.63 -1.51
C LYS A 75 -1.07 12.89 -2.57
N ILE A 76 -1.54 11.74 -3.03
CA ILE A 76 -0.83 10.88 -3.98
C ILE A 76 -0.99 11.45 -5.40
N GLY A 77 0.11 11.55 -6.15
CA GLY A 77 0.11 12.12 -7.50
C GLY A 77 -0.65 11.29 -8.51
N LYS A 78 -0.26 10.03 -8.70
CA LYS A 78 -0.93 9.14 -9.65
C LYS A 78 -1.22 7.79 -9.03
N ILE A 79 -2.49 7.39 -9.05
CA ILE A 79 -2.90 6.03 -8.71
C ILE A 79 -3.13 5.28 -10.03
N ILE A 80 -2.41 4.18 -10.20
CA ILE A 80 -2.48 3.31 -11.38
C ILE A 80 -3.03 1.97 -10.93
N GLU A 81 -4.10 1.51 -11.57
CA GLU A 81 -4.67 0.20 -11.30
C GLU A 81 -4.08 -0.82 -12.28
N PHE A 82 -3.66 -1.97 -11.77
CA PHE A 82 -3.27 -3.11 -12.60
C PHE A 82 -4.19 -4.30 -12.32
N THR A 83 -4.25 -5.22 -13.27
CA THR A 83 -4.90 -6.53 -13.09
C THR A 83 -3.87 -7.61 -13.37
N GLU A 84 -4.00 -8.74 -12.71
CA GLU A 84 -3.26 -9.93 -13.14
C GLU A 84 -3.62 -10.24 -14.59
N LYS A 85 -2.58 -10.51 -15.39
CA LYS A 85 -2.78 -11.05 -16.73
C LYS A 85 -3.09 -12.52 -16.53
N SER A 86 -4.28 -12.98 -16.94
CA SER A 86 -4.53 -14.41 -17.04
C SER A 86 -3.52 -14.98 -18.04
N ILE A 87 -2.48 -15.65 -17.54
CA ILE A 87 -1.62 -16.49 -18.36
C ILE A 87 -2.46 -17.74 -18.63
N LYS A 88 -3.08 -17.80 -19.81
CA LYS A 88 -3.66 -19.03 -20.34
C LYS A 88 -2.54 -19.94 -20.83
#